data_AF-A0A7Y4RME6-F1
#
_entry.id   AF-A0A7Y4RME6-F1
#
_cell.length_a   1.000
_cell.length_b   1.000
_cell.length_c   1.000
_cell.angle_alpha   90.00
_cell.angle_beta   90.00
_cell.angle_gamma   90.00
#
_symmetry.space_group_name_H-M   'P 1'
#
loop_
_entity.id
_entity.type
_entity.pdbx_description
1 polymer ?
#
loop_
_entity_poly.entity_id
_entity_poly.type
_entity_poly.pdbx_seq_one_letter_code
_entity_poly.pdbx_strand_id
1 'polypeptide(L)' 'FASTGEKIFDETNAITVGVSFRPAPGTVFRLNYRRESVRDLVGNPAGVTGGVQAGFATYF' A
#
# COMPACT_ATOMS: atom_id res chain seq x y z
N PHE A 1 -20.38 16.02 5.58
CA PHE A 1 -21.70 15.54 5.18
C PHE A 1 -22.56 16.73 4.83
N ALA A 2 -23.09 16.80 3.61
CA ALA A 2 -23.88 17.96 3.15
C ALA A 2 -25.11 18.25 4.03
N SER A 3 -25.56 17.27 4.82
CA SER A 3 -26.65 17.38 5.78
C SER A 3 -26.21 17.76 7.21
N THR A 4 -24.96 17.51 7.63
CA THR A 4 -24.51 17.72 9.03
C THR A 4 -23.29 18.64 9.17
N GLY A 5 -22.62 19.01 8.07
CA GLY A 5 -21.38 19.79 8.09
C GLY A 5 -20.15 19.02 8.59
N GLU A 6 -20.29 17.77 9.02
CA GLU A 6 -19.20 17.00 9.63
C GLU A 6 -18.22 16.41 8.61
N LYS A 7 -17.00 16.05 9.04
CA LYS A 7 -16.02 15.39 8.19
C LYS A 7 -16.45 13.95 7.91
N ILE A 8 -16.28 13.53 6.66
CA ILE A 8 -16.44 12.14 6.23
C ILE A 8 -15.05 11.52 6.28
N PHE A 9 -14.85 10.58 7.20
CA PHE A 9 -13.52 10.02 7.48
C PHE A 9 -13.17 8.80 6.61
N ASP A 10 -13.86 8.64 5.48
CA ASP A 10 -13.69 7.55 4.50
C ASP A 10 -12.45 7.81 3.61
N GLU A 11 -11.28 7.59 4.19
CA GLU A 11 -9.99 7.77 3.52
C GLU A 11 -9.16 6.49 3.59
N THR A 12 -8.54 6.14 2.46
CA THR A 12 -7.56 5.05 2.38
C THR A 12 -6.24 5.61 1.90
N ASN A 13 -5.21 5.47 2.73
CA ASN A 13 -3.87 5.96 2.46
C ASN A 13 -2.90 4.77 2.45
N ALA A 14 -2.01 4.69 1.47
CA ALA A 14 -0.99 3.63 1.43
C ALA A 14 0.37 4.19 1.05
N ILE A 15 1.41 3.70 1.73
CA ILE A 15 2.81 3.92 1.39
C ILE A 15 3.45 2.58 1.07
N THR A 16 4.14 2.51 -0.07
CA THR A 16 4.86 1.30 -0.49
C THR A 16 6.32 1.63 -0.70
N VAL A 17 7.20 0.87 -0.05
CA VAL A 17 8.65 0.94 -0.25
C VAL A 17 9.09 -0.35 -0.91
N GLY A 18 9.89 -0.24 -1.98
CA GLY A 18 10.31 -1.39 -2.77
C GLY A 18 11.81 -1.38 -3.06
N VAL A 19 12.42 -2.57 -3.04
CA VAL A 19 13.79 -2.81 -3.48
C VAL A 19 13.74 -3.81 -4.63
N SER A 20 14.53 -3.55 -5.68
CA SER A 20 14.68 -4.46 -6.81
C SER A 20 16.15 -4.81 -7.03
N PHE A 21 16.44 -6.08 -7.24
CA PHE A 21 17.77 -6.61 -7.52
C PHE A 21 17.78 -7.26 -8.92
N ARG A 22 18.79 -6.94 -9.72
CA ARG A 22 18.95 -7.46 -11.08
C ARG A 22 20.27 -8.23 -11.19
N PRO A 23 20.27 -9.57 -11.02
CA PRO A 23 21.50 -10.35 -11.15
C PRO A 23 21.95 -10.52 -12.60
N ALA A 24 21.04 -10.38 -13.57
CA ALA A 24 21.31 -10.43 -14.99
C ALA A 24 20.39 -9.43 -15.73
N PRO A 25 20.73 -8.99 -16.96
CA PRO A 25 19.89 -8.06 -17.72
C PRO A 25 18.45 -8.54 -17.92
N GLY A 26 18.26 -9.86 -18.01
CA GLY A 26 16.95 -10.50 -18.18
C GLY A 26 16.25 -10.88 -16.87
N THR A 27 16.87 -10.78 -15.70
CA THR A 27 16.27 -11.29 -14.45
C THR A 27 16.11 -10.18 -13.41
N VAL A 28 14.94 -10.09 -12.80
CA VAL A 28 14.63 -9.12 -11.75
C VAL A 28 13.98 -9.82 -10.56
N PHE A 29 14.50 -9.57 -9.37
CA PHE A 29 13.86 -9.86 -8.09
C PHE A 29 13.32 -8.57 -7.50
N ARG A 30 12.11 -8.58 -6.95
CA ARG A 30 11.48 -7.40 -6.33
C ARG A 30 10.86 -7.78 -5.00
N LEU A 31 11.14 -6.96 -3.99
CA LEU A 31 10.50 -7.02 -2.69
C LEU A 31 9.85 -5.66 -2.42
N ASN A 32 8.57 -5.66 -2.04
CA ASN A 32 7.85 -4.47 -1.63
C ASN A 32 7.25 -4.67 -0.25
N TYR A 33 7.28 -3.62 0.55
CA TYR A 33 6.52 -3.50 1.78
C TYR A 33 5.49 -2.39 1.62
N ARG A 34 4.20 -2.74 1.69
CA ARG A 34 3.08 -1.80 1.62
C ARG A 34 2.46 -1.67 3.00
N ARG A 35 2.40 -0.44 3.50
CA ARG A 35 1.64 -0.08 4.70
C ARG A 35 0.42 0.72 4.27
N GLU A 36 -0.75 0.28 4.68
CA GLU A 36 -2.04 0.87 4.37
C GLU A 36 -2.75 1.29 5.66
N SER A 37 -3.37 2.46 5.64
CA SER A 37 -4.19 3.01 6.71
C SER A 37 -5.57 3.30 6.15
N VAL A 38 -6.59 2.61 6.65
CA VAL A 38 -7.98 2.80 6.28
C VAL A 38 -8.71 3.43 7.45
N ARG A 39 -9.36 4.56 7.20
CA ARG A 39 -10.21 5.22 8.19
C ARG A 39 -11.66 5.06 7.78
N ASP A 40 -12.50 4.72 8.74
CA ASP A 40 -13.91 4.43 8.50
C ASP A 40 -14.77 5.69 8.50
N LEU A 41 -16.01 5.55 8.05
CA LEU A 41 -16.95 6.67 7.92
C LEU A 41 -17.23 7.39 9.24
N VAL A 42 -17.25 6.65 10.35
CA VAL A 42 -17.57 7.12 11.69
C VAL A 42 -16.38 7.74 12.42
N GLY A 43 -15.18 7.70 11.82
CA GLY A 43 -14.01 8.42 12.30
C GLY A 43 -13.22 7.73 13.40
N ASN A 44 -13.38 6.41 13.55
CA ASN A 44 -12.55 5.62 14.45
C ASN A 44 -11.06 5.76 14.07
N PRO A 45 -10.12 5.45 14.99
CA PRO A 45 -8.71 5.40 14.67
C PRO A 45 -8.46 4.53 13.43
N ALA A 46 -7.62 5.00 12.50
CA ALA A 46 -7.38 4.30 11.24
C ALA A 46 -6.81 2.89 11.50
N GLY A 47 -7.43 1.89 10.88
CA GLY A 47 -6.91 0.52 10.84
C GLY A 47 -5.64 0.48 9.98
N VAL A 48 -4.52 0.04 10.55
CA VAL A 48 -3.24 -0.05 9.84
C VAL A 48 -2.94 -1.49 9.48
N THR A 49 -2.77 -1.76 8.18
CA THR A 49 -2.40 -3.08 7.64
C THR A 49 -1.04 -2.99 6.97
N GLY A 50 -0.15 -3.96 7.27
CA GLY A 50 1.14 -4.11 6.62
C GLY A 50 1.19 -5.38 5.77
N GLY A 51 1.75 -5.30 4.56
CA GLY A 51 1.88 -6.43 3.65
C GLY A 51 3.25 -6.47 2.97
N VAL A 52 3.84 -7.66 2.92
CA VAL A 52 5.06 -7.93 2.14
C VAL A 52 4.67 -8.59 0.82
N GLN A 53 5.24 -8.09 -0.28
CA GLN A 53 5.04 -8.63 -1.63
C GLN A 53 6.41 -8.98 -2.20
N ALA A 54 6.61 -10.24 -2.60
CA ALA A 54 7.82 -10.69 -3.28
C ALA A 54 7.48 -11.15 -4.69
N GLY A 55 8.34 -10.85 -5.66
CA GLY A 55 8.17 -11.26 -7.05
C GLY A 55 9.50 -11.46 -7.76
N PHE A 56 9.46 -12.27 -8.81
CA PHE A 56 10.57 -12.45 -9.73
C PHE A 56 10.05 -12.39 -11.18
N ALA A 57 10.90 -11.94 -12.10
CA ALA A 57 10.61 -11.94 -13.53
C ALA A 57 11.87 -12.32 -14.30
N THR A 58 11.71 -13.10 -15.37
CA THR A 58 12.77 -13.38 -16.32
C THR A 58 12.30 -13.13 -17.75
N TYR A 59 13.13 -12.48 -18.55
CA TYR A 59 12.91 -12.23 -19.97
C TYR A 59 13.90 -13.09 -20.76
N PHE A 60 13.41 -13.73 -21.82
CA PHE A 60 14.15 -14.64 -22.70
C PHE A 60 14.29 -14.05 -24.10
#